data_AF-A0A645FJA9-F1
#
_entry.id   AF-A0A645FJA9-F1
#
_cell.length_a   1.000
_cell.length_b   1.000
_cell.length_c   1.000
_cell.angle_alpha   90.00
_cell.angle_beta   90.00
_cell.angle_gamma   90.00
#
_symmetry.space_group_name_H-M   'P 1'
#
loop_
_entity.id
_entity.type
_entity.pdbx_description
1 polymer ?
#
loop_
_entity_poly.entity_id
_entity_poly.type
_entity_poly.pdbx_seq_one_letter_code
_entity_poly.pdbx_strand_id
1 'polypeptide(L)'
;MDFLNYIKKIQPELNVTDKFKHTDYYKLEIKQGESQTINNDLMTTSQAEKYQMEIIATILAKSVALEKIEIEIGYLLDEIEYIVNKLQQGELAFSDKKLARFSGNILGFKLNTISYIMLLDKPDITWENEAASNLFNDLSNLFELDDRYKTILDKTATLMDITEVFSVLAHAKRGNKLEWAVIILIAIEIVLSLIEKFVSH
;
A
#
# COMPACT_ATOMS: atom_id res chain seq x y z
N MET A 1 -10.31 17.85 -23.31
CA MET A 1 -9.31 17.12 -24.14
C MET A 1 -7.91 17.74 -24.04
N ASP A 2 -7.76 19.06 -23.86
CA ASP A 2 -6.42 19.70 -23.82
C ASP A 2 -5.55 19.38 -22.58
N PHE A 3 -6.14 19.27 -21.39
CA PHE A 3 -5.36 19.05 -20.17
C PHE A 3 -4.60 17.70 -20.16
N LEU A 4 -5.24 16.62 -20.61
CA LEU A 4 -4.60 15.30 -20.66
C LEU A 4 -3.45 15.25 -21.67
N ASN A 5 -3.61 15.97 -22.79
CA ASN A 5 -2.54 16.12 -23.78
C ASN A 5 -1.39 16.96 -23.23
N TYR A 6 -1.67 17.96 -22.39
CA TYR A 6 -0.64 18.73 -21.69
C TYR A 6 0.14 17.86 -20.69
N ILE A 7 -0.55 17.08 -19.85
CA ILE A 7 0.10 16.19 -18.89
C ILE A 7 0.95 15.12 -19.61
N LYS A 8 0.48 14.54 -20.72
CA LYS A 8 1.27 13.60 -21.53
C LYS A 8 2.57 14.20 -22.09
N LYS A 9 2.64 15.51 -22.31
CA LYS A 9 3.89 16.17 -22.73
C LYS A 9 4.92 16.22 -21.60
N ILE A 10 4.47 16.29 -20.35
CA ILE A 10 5.32 16.36 -19.15
C ILE A 10 5.72 14.96 -18.69
N GLN A 11 4.77 14.02 -18.67
CA GLN A 11 4.97 12.61 -18.33
C GLN A 11 4.47 11.72 -19.47
N PRO A 12 5.34 11.36 -20.42
CA PRO A 12 4.99 10.52 -21.57
C PRO A 12 4.56 9.10 -21.17
N GLU A 13 5.09 8.61 -20.05
CA GLU A 13 4.82 7.29 -19.46
C GLU A 13 3.39 7.15 -18.92
N LEU A 14 2.64 8.27 -18.82
CA LEU A 14 1.35 8.31 -18.14
C LEU A 14 0.29 7.55 -18.95
N ASN A 15 -0.19 6.43 -18.41
CA ASN A 15 -1.19 5.59 -19.06
C ASN A 15 -2.59 6.19 -18.85
N VAL A 16 -3.03 7.04 -19.78
CA VAL A 16 -4.32 7.78 -19.71
C VAL A 16 -5.52 6.92 -20.15
N THR A 17 -5.32 5.61 -20.34
CA THR A 17 -6.37 4.72 -20.87
C THR A 17 -7.42 4.39 -19.81
N ASP A 18 -7.03 4.34 -18.54
CA ASP A 18 -7.95 4.29 -17.39
C ASP A 18 -8.37 5.71 -17.02
N LYS A 19 -9.52 6.13 -17.57
CA LYS A 19 -10.16 7.41 -17.26
C LYS A 19 -10.38 7.51 -15.75
N PHE A 20 -10.06 8.69 -15.18
CA PHE A 20 -10.52 9.24 -13.89
C PHE A 20 -11.34 8.27 -13.01
N LYS A 21 -10.73 7.16 -12.55
CA LYS A 21 -11.45 6.12 -11.80
C LYS A 21 -11.78 6.60 -10.39
N HIS A 22 -10.93 7.47 -9.87
CA HIS A 22 -11.08 8.14 -8.59
C HIS A 22 -11.20 9.64 -8.87
N THR A 23 -12.29 10.24 -8.39
CA THR A 23 -12.58 11.67 -8.54
C THR A 23 -13.32 12.14 -7.31
N ASP A 24 -13.00 13.35 -6.89
CA ASP A 24 -13.64 14.01 -5.77
C ASP A 24 -13.91 15.47 -6.11
N TYR A 25 -14.93 16.06 -5.48
CA TYR A 25 -15.39 17.42 -5.74
C TYR A 25 -15.73 18.11 -4.44
N TYR A 26 -15.29 19.36 -4.31
CA TYR A 26 -15.58 20.19 -3.15
C TYR A 26 -16.01 21.58 -3.60
N LYS A 27 -17.06 22.13 -2.98
CA LYS A 27 -17.66 23.38 -3.42
C LYS A 27 -17.10 24.57 -2.63
N LEU A 28 -16.74 25.64 -3.33
CA LEU A 28 -16.44 26.95 -2.73
C LEU A 28 -17.58 27.92 -3.08
N GLU A 29 -18.31 28.39 -2.06
CA GLU A 29 -19.38 29.39 -2.20
C GLU A 29 -18.94 30.75 -1.67
N ILE A 30 -19.19 31.81 -2.46
CA ILE A 30 -18.89 33.18 -2.07
C ILE A 30 -20.19 33.84 -1.59
N LYS A 31 -20.27 34.18 -0.29
CA LYS A 31 -21.44 34.82 0.33
C LYS A 31 -21.01 36.07 1.08
N GLN A 32 -21.35 37.24 0.52
CA GLN A 32 -20.97 38.52 1.13
C GLN A 32 -21.62 38.69 2.51
N GLY A 33 -20.81 39.04 3.51
CA GLY A 33 -21.27 39.31 4.88
C GLY A 33 -21.43 38.09 5.78
N GLU A 34 -21.18 36.88 5.27
CA GLU A 34 -21.12 35.66 6.10
C GLU A 34 -19.68 35.33 6.49
N SER A 35 -19.51 34.77 7.69
CA SER A 35 -18.22 34.24 8.15
C SER A 35 -17.83 32.99 7.36
N GLN A 36 -16.52 32.73 7.28
CA GLN A 36 -16.01 31.50 6.71
C GLN A 36 -16.54 30.28 7.48
N THR A 37 -17.10 29.31 6.76
CA THR A 37 -17.50 28.02 7.31
C THR A 37 -16.97 26.90 6.42
N ILE A 38 -16.65 25.76 7.02
CA ILE A 38 -16.10 24.58 6.36
C ILE A 38 -16.89 23.38 6.87
N ASN A 39 -17.36 22.54 5.96
CA ASN A 39 -17.97 21.24 6.24
C ASN A 39 -17.66 20.26 5.10
N ASN A 40 -18.11 19.01 5.20
CA ASN A 40 -17.78 17.97 4.22
C ASN A 40 -18.18 18.28 2.76
N ASP A 41 -19.20 19.12 2.54
CA ASP A 41 -19.74 19.37 1.20
C ASP A 41 -19.20 20.67 0.59
N LEU A 42 -19.00 21.70 1.42
CA LEU A 42 -18.63 23.02 0.94
C LEU A 42 -17.89 23.88 1.97
N MET A 43 -17.13 24.82 1.43
CA MET A 43 -16.61 25.99 2.13
C MET A 43 -17.40 27.24 1.71
N THR A 44 -17.84 28.04 2.68
CA THR A 44 -18.30 29.41 2.42
C THR A 44 -17.20 30.41 2.72
N THR A 45 -17.12 31.48 1.94
CA THR A 45 -16.24 32.61 2.23
C THR A 45 -16.88 33.93 1.83
N SER A 46 -16.52 35.02 2.51
CA SER A 46 -16.99 36.36 2.16
C SER A 46 -16.33 36.89 0.89
N GLN A 47 -15.08 36.49 0.64
CA GLN A 47 -14.29 36.89 -0.52
C GLN A 47 -13.40 35.73 -0.99
N ALA A 48 -13.37 35.52 -2.31
CA ALA A 48 -12.48 34.54 -2.92
C ALA A 48 -11.03 35.03 -2.87
N GLU A 49 -10.17 34.20 -2.30
CA GLU A 49 -8.72 34.41 -2.26
C GLU A 49 -8.02 33.29 -3.01
N LYS A 50 -6.91 33.61 -3.69
CA LYS A 50 -6.21 32.65 -4.56
C LYS A 50 -5.77 31.39 -3.81
N TYR A 51 -5.31 31.53 -2.57
CA TYR A 51 -4.85 30.39 -1.77
C TYR A 51 -5.97 29.39 -1.49
N GLN A 52 -7.24 29.82 -1.42
CA GLN A 52 -8.36 28.93 -1.07
C GLN A 52 -8.49 27.83 -2.13
N MET A 53 -8.48 28.20 -3.41
CA MET A 53 -8.59 27.24 -4.51
C MET A 53 -7.36 26.33 -4.60
N GLU A 54 -6.16 26.87 -4.35
CA GLU A 54 -4.92 26.11 -4.34
C GLU A 54 -4.90 25.05 -3.22
N ILE A 55 -5.29 25.44 -2.00
CA ILE A 55 -5.38 24.52 -0.86
C ILE A 55 -6.48 23.48 -1.10
N ILE A 56 -7.69 23.88 -1.52
CA ILE A 56 -8.80 22.94 -1.80
C ILE A 56 -8.38 21.92 -2.87
N ALA A 57 -7.80 22.37 -3.97
CA ALA A 57 -7.34 21.46 -5.03
C ALA A 57 -6.25 20.50 -4.54
N THR A 58 -5.34 20.99 -3.68
CA THR A 58 -4.29 20.17 -3.07
C THR A 58 -4.86 19.09 -2.16
N ILE A 59 -5.81 19.45 -1.28
CA ILE A 59 -6.49 18.50 -0.38
C ILE A 59 -7.25 17.44 -1.18
N LEU A 60 -8.01 17.85 -2.20
CA LEU A 60 -8.74 16.92 -3.06
C LEU A 60 -7.80 15.96 -3.79
N ALA A 61 -6.70 16.45 -4.35
CA ALA A 61 -5.72 15.60 -5.01
C ALA A 61 -5.12 14.57 -4.04
N LYS A 62 -4.84 14.98 -2.79
CA LYS A 62 -4.34 14.08 -1.73
C LYS A 62 -5.39 13.04 -1.32
N SER A 63 -6.65 13.46 -1.11
CA SER A 63 -7.76 12.56 -0.77
C SER A 63 -7.97 11.47 -1.83
N VAL A 64 -7.98 11.86 -3.11
CA VAL A 64 -8.12 10.93 -4.25
C VAL A 64 -6.92 9.99 -4.38
N ALA A 65 -5.71 10.50 -4.14
CA ALA A 65 -4.51 9.66 -4.15
C ALA A 65 -4.55 8.62 -3.01
N LEU A 66 -4.97 9.01 -1.81
CA LEU A 66 -5.15 8.09 -0.67
C LEU A 66 -6.20 7.03 -0.99
N GLU A 67 -7.35 7.39 -1.58
CA GLU A 67 -8.40 6.45 -1.96
C GLU A 67 -7.86 5.35 -2.90
N LYS A 68 -7.05 5.73 -3.90
CA LYS A 68 -6.41 4.77 -4.80
C LYS A 68 -5.51 3.79 -4.03
N ILE A 69 -4.71 4.30 -3.09
CA ILE A 69 -3.78 3.50 -2.28
C ILE A 69 -4.55 2.56 -1.34
N GLU A 70 -5.65 3.03 -0.74
CA GLU A 70 -6.53 2.22 0.12
C GLU A 70 -7.14 1.03 -0.61
N ILE A 71 -7.51 1.22 -1.88
CA ILE A 71 -8.03 0.14 -2.73
C ILE A 71 -6.92 -0.85 -3.09
N GLU A 72 -5.73 -0.36 -3.44
CA GLU A 72 -4.58 -1.21 -3.76
C GLU A 72 -4.16 -2.11 -2.59
N ILE A 73 -4.09 -1.56 -1.37
CA ILE A 73 -3.79 -2.37 -0.17
C ILE A 73 -4.93 -3.32 0.19
N GLY A 74 -6.18 -2.95 -0.11
CA GLY A 74 -7.35 -3.83 0.04
C GLY A 74 -7.17 -5.15 -0.72
N TYR A 75 -6.71 -5.09 -1.98
CA TYR A 75 -6.46 -6.32 -2.75
C TYR A 75 -5.36 -7.22 -2.15
N LEU A 76 -4.33 -6.63 -1.54
CA LEU A 76 -3.29 -7.40 -0.85
C LEU A 76 -3.82 -8.04 0.43
N LEU A 77 -4.71 -7.35 1.15
CA LEU A 77 -5.38 -7.89 2.33
C LEU A 77 -6.31 -9.06 1.97
N ASP A 78 -7.10 -8.93 0.90
CA ASP A 78 -7.97 -10.00 0.43
C ASP A 78 -7.16 -11.25 0.02
N GLU A 79 -6.02 -11.06 -0.65
CA GLU A 79 -5.13 -12.16 -1.04
C GLU A 79 -4.55 -12.86 0.20
N ILE A 80 -4.11 -12.12 1.23
CA ILE A 80 -3.58 -12.75 2.45
C ILE A 80 -4.68 -13.43 3.28
N GLU A 81 -5.88 -12.87 3.32
CA GLU A 81 -7.00 -13.45 4.04
C GLU A 81 -7.35 -14.84 3.50
N TYR A 82 -7.37 -15.00 2.18
CA TYR A 82 -7.56 -16.30 1.54
C TYR A 82 -6.51 -17.32 2.01
N ILE A 83 -5.25 -16.91 2.14
CA ILE A 83 -4.14 -17.79 2.55
C ILE A 83 -4.28 -18.14 4.04
N VAL A 84 -4.61 -17.17 4.89
CA VAL A 84 -4.87 -17.39 6.32
C VAL A 84 -6.02 -18.37 6.52
N ASN A 85 -7.11 -18.22 5.77
CA ASN A 85 -8.26 -19.13 5.82
C ASN A 85 -7.88 -20.56 5.44
N LYS A 86 -6.96 -20.74 4.48
CA LYS A 86 -6.41 -22.06 4.15
C LYS A 86 -5.55 -22.64 5.26
N LEU A 87 -4.73 -21.81 5.90
CA LEU A 87 -3.92 -22.24 7.03
C LEU A 87 -4.78 -22.68 8.23
N GLN A 88 -5.91 -22.02 8.50
CA GLN A 88 -6.85 -22.43 9.54
C GLN A 88 -7.42 -23.84 9.33
N GLN A 89 -7.46 -24.32 8.08
CA GLN A 89 -7.84 -25.70 7.72
C GLN A 89 -6.67 -26.69 7.84
N GLY A 90 -5.49 -26.24 8.28
CA GLY A 90 -4.26 -27.01 8.31
C GLY A 90 -3.54 -27.08 6.96
N GLU A 91 -4.03 -26.39 5.94
CA GLU A 91 -3.46 -26.39 4.60
C GLU A 91 -2.42 -25.28 4.44
N LEU A 92 -1.14 -25.63 4.50
CA LEU A 92 -0.06 -24.77 3.98
C LEU A 92 -0.08 -24.78 2.44
N ALA A 93 -1.09 -24.12 1.87
CA ALA A 93 -1.33 -24.02 0.43
C ALA A 93 -0.39 -23.02 -0.28
N PHE A 94 0.45 -22.32 0.48
CA PHE A 94 1.38 -21.33 -0.03
C PHE A 94 2.75 -21.96 -0.35
N SER A 95 3.15 -21.91 -1.62
CA SER A 95 4.48 -22.34 -2.03
C SER A 95 5.52 -21.25 -1.79
N ASP A 96 6.78 -21.61 -1.61
CA ASP A 96 7.89 -20.67 -1.43
C ASP A 96 7.92 -19.58 -2.52
N LYS A 97 7.62 -19.96 -3.76
CA LYS A 97 7.55 -19.02 -4.90
C LYS A 97 6.38 -18.04 -4.77
N LYS A 98 5.21 -18.49 -4.32
CA LYS A 98 4.06 -17.62 -4.08
C LYS A 98 4.33 -16.67 -2.92
N LEU A 99 4.97 -17.16 -1.85
CA LEU A 99 5.38 -16.33 -0.71
C LEU A 99 6.37 -15.24 -1.13
N ALA A 100 7.43 -15.60 -1.84
CA ALA A 100 8.40 -14.62 -2.33
C ALA A 100 7.76 -13.57 -3.25
N ARG A 101 6.83 -13.97 -4.13
CA ARG A 101 6.10 -13.04 -5.00
C ARG A 101 5.19 -12.10 -4.21
N PHE A 102 4.45 -12.64 -3.24
CA PHE A 102 3.53 -11.85 -2.42
C PHE A 102 4.28 -10.86 -1.52
N SER A 103 5.35 -11.29 -0.86
CA SER A 103 6.26 -10.39 -0.13
C SER A 103 6.84 -9.32 -1.05
N GLY A 104 7.21 -9.67 -2.28
CA GLY A 104 7.66 -8.71 -3.30
C GLY A 104 6.59 -7.68 -3.66
N ASN A 105 5.33 -8.10 -3.79
CA ASN A 105 4.20 -7.18 -4.04
C ASN A 105 4.00 -6.21 -2.87
N ILE A 106 4.05 -6.68 -1.62
CA ILE A 106 3.93 -5.82 -0.42
C ILE A 106 5.09 -4.83 -0.37
N LEU A 107 6.32 -5.28 -0.61
CA LEU A 107 7.50 -4.40 -0.64
C LEU A 107 7.41 -3.37 -1.77
N GLY A 108 6.96 -3.77 -2.95
CA GLY A 108 6.70 -2.86 -4.07
C GLY A 108 5.64 -1.83 -3.75
N PHE A 109 4.52 -2.27 -3.15
CA PHE A 109 3.47 -1.39 -2.66
C PHE A 109 4.00 -0.40 -1.61
N LYS A 110 4.79 -0.87 -0.64
CA LYS A 110 5.40 -0.02 0.39
C LYS A 110 6.35 1.01 -0.22
N LEU A 111 7.20 0.63 -1.16
CA LEU A 111 8.10 1.57 -1.86
C LEU A 111 7.32 2.63 -2.65
N ASN A 112 6.27 2.23 -3.35
CA ASN A 112 5.41 3.15 -4.08
C ASN A 112 4.68 4.10 -3.11
N THR A 113 4.13 3.58 -2.02
CA THR A 113 3.42 4.36 -0.98
C THR A 113 4.34 5.34 -0.25
N ILE A 114 5.61 4.99 -0.03
CA ILE A 114 6.62 5.91 0.54
C ILE A 114 6.86 7.11 -0.38
N SER A 115 6.73 6.95 -1.70
CA SER A 115 6.84 8.08 -2.63
C SER A 115 5.69 9.08 -2.47
N TYR A 116 4.59 8.64 -1.86
CA TYR A 116 3.44 9.47 -1.51
C TYR A 116 3.54 10.08 -0.09
N ILE A 117 4.66 9.95 0.63
CA ILE A 117 4.90 10.71 1.88
C ILE A 117 4.83 12.23 1.63
N MET A 118 5.18 12.68 0.42
CA MET A 118 4.95 14.07 -0.02
C MET A 118 3.47 14.50 0.02
N LEU A 119 2.52 13.57 0.12
CA LEU A 119 1.10 13.88 0.34
C LEU A 119 0.84 14.45 1.74
N LEU A 120 1.75 14.32 2.70
CA LEU A 120 1.58 14.87 4.05
C LEU A 120 2.20 16.27 4.18
N ASP A 121 3.09 16.64 3.27
CA ASP A 121 3.77 17.94 3.31
C ASP A 121 2.77 19.07 3.06
N LYS A 122 2.84 20.12 3.88
CA LYS A 122 2.06 21.32 3.64
C LYS A 122 2.57 22.03 2.39
N PRO A 123 1.68 22.56 1.53
CA PRO A 123 2.11 23.31 0.35
C PRO A 123 2.83 24.60 0.76
N ASP A 124 3.77 25.06 -0.08
CA ASP A 124 4.70 26.14 0.28
C ASP A 124 4.01 27.43 0.73
N ILE A 125 2.86 27.73 0.14
CA ILE A 125 2.03 28.90 0.48
C ILE A 125 1.63 28.94 1.97
N THR A 126 1.59 27.79 2.65
CA THR A 126 1.25 27.72 4.09
C THR A 126 2.36 28.25 5.00
N TRP A 127 3.60 28.33 4.53
CA TRP A 127 4.71 28.91 5.30
C TRP A 127 4.66 30.44 5.29
N GLU A 128 4.12 31.02 4.22
CA GLU A 128 4.04 32.47 4.02
C GLU A 128 2.68 33.06 4.40
N ASN A 129 1.61 32.26 4.36
CA ASN A 129 0.24 32.69 4.61
C ASN A 129 -0.42 31.85 5.72
N GLU A 130 -0.65 32.50 6.87
CA GLU A 130 -1.30 31.89 8.03
C GLU A 130 -2.73 31.39 7.74
N ALA A 131 -3.52 32.15 6.97
CA ALA A 131 -4.87 31.74 6.58
C ALA A 131 -4.85 30.50 5.67
N ALA A 132 -3.86 30.39 4.77
CA ALA A 132 -3.66 29.18 3.97
C ALA A 132 -3.25 27.98 4.83
N SER A 133 -2.38 28.18 5.82
CA SER A 133 -1.99 27.14 6.78
C SER A 133 -3.18 26.63 7.59
N ASN A 134 -4.00 27.55 8.12
CA ASN A 134 -5.20 27.21 8.88
C ASN A 134 -6.21 26.45 8.02
N LEU A 135 -6.50 26.94 6.81
CA LEU A 135 -7.39 26.26 5.87
C LEU A 135 -6.89 24.85 5.51
N PHE A 136 -5.58 24.70 5.29
CA PHE A 136 -4.99 23.39 5.01
C PHE A 136 -5.18 22.44 6.19
N ASN A 137 -4.97 22.89 7.42
CA ASN A 137 -5.17 22.04 8.61
C ASN A 137 -6.64 21.65 8.78
N ASP A 138 -7.56 22.61 8.66
CA ASP A 138 -8.99 22.37 8.80
C ASP A 138 -9.49 21.33 7.78
N LEU A 139 -9.11 21.51 6.51
CA LEU A 139 -9.48 20.57 5.45
C LEU A 139 -8.75 19.23 5.57
N SER A 140 -7.48 19.20 6.00
CA SER A 140 -6.76 17.94 6.21
C SER A 140 -7.41 17.09 7.30
N ASN A 141 -7.86 17.74 8.38
CA ASN A 141 -8.64 17.09 9.44
C ASN A 141 -10.00 16.63 8.94
N LEU A 142 -10.71 17.47 8.19
CA LEU A 142 -12.03 17.17 7.62
C LEU A 142 -11.99 15.93 6.70
N PHE A 143 -10.95 15.82 5.87
CA PHE A 143 -10.76 14.69 4.95
C PHE A 143 -9.96 13.53 5.57
N GLU A 144 -9.64 13.62 6.87
CA GLU A 144 -8.95 12.58 7.65
C GLU A 144 -7.62 12.12 7.01
N LEU A 145 -6.89 13.02 6.35
CA LEU A 145 -5.75 12.63 5.51
C LEU A 145 -4.66 11.88 6.31
N ASP A 146 -4.33 12.37 7.51
CA ASP A 146 -3.30 11.77 8.37
C ASP A 146 -3.75 10.40 8.92
N ASP A 147 -5.01 10.29 9.34
CA ASP A 147 -5.58 9.05 9.91
C ASP A 147 -5.70 7.95 8.85
N ARG A 148 -6.15 8.32 7.64
CA ARG A 148 -6.20 7.43 6.48
C ARG A 148 -4.81 6.95 6.09
N TYR A 149 -3.83 7.85 6.03
CA TYR A 149 -2.45 7.49 5.76
C TYR A 149 -1.88 6.52 6.81
N LYS A 150 -2.11 6.81 8.10
CA LYS A 150 -1.70 5.93 9.20
C LYS A 150 -2.34 4.55 9.09
N THR A 151 -3.62 4.48 8.76
CA THR A 151 -4.34 3.21 8.55
C THR A 151 -3.71 2.37 7.43
N ILE A 152 -3.26 3.00 6.34
CA ILE A 152 -2.54 2.33 5.24
C ILE A 152 -1.21 1.77 5.75
N LEU A 153 -0.45 2.53 6.55
CA LEU A 153 0.81 2.06 7.13
C LEU A 153 0.60 0.86 8.06
N ASP A 154 -0.40 0.92 8.95
CA ASP A 154 -0.71 -0.15 9.89
C ASP A 154 -1.15 -1.43 9.16
N LYS A 155 -1.98 -1.31 8.11
CA LYS A 155 -2.34 -2.43 7.23
C LYS A 155 -1.12 -3.02 6.52
N THR A 156 -0.19 -2.17 6.07
CA THR A 156 1.04 -2.63 5.39
C THR A 156 1.96 -3.37 6.36
N ALA A 157 2.10 -2.88 7.59
CA ALA A 157 2.85 -3.55 8.65
C ALA A 157 2.23 -4.91 8.98
N THR A 158 0.90 -4.96 9.13
CA THR A 158 0.16 -6.21 9.37
C THR A 158 0.43 -7.24 8.26
N LEU A 159 0.41 -6.82 6.99
CA LEU A 159 0.75 -7.70 5.86
C LEU A 159 2.17 -8.27 5.97
N MET A 160 3.15 -7.43 6.32
CA MET A 160 4.53 -7.86 6.54
C MET A 160 4.65 -8.87 7.68
N ASP A 161 4.04 -8.59 8.83
CA ASP A 161 4.05 -9.46 10.01
C ASP A 161 3.46 -10.85 9.69
N ILE A 162 2.33 -10.87 8.98
CA ILE A 162 1.73 -12.13 8.52
C ILE A 162 2.70 -12.88 7.60
N THR A 163 3.31 -12.21 6.62
CA THR A 163 4.27 -12.89 5.72
C THR A 163 5.50 -13.43 6.44
N GLU A 164 5.94 -12.80 7.52
CA GLU A 164 7.04 -13.29 8.36
C GLU A 164 6.65 -14.62 9.05
N VAL A 165 5.46 -14.68 9.64
CA VAL A 165 4.93 -15.93 10.23
C VAL A 165 4.87 -17.04 9.19
N PHE A 166 4.37 -16.75 7.98
CA PHE A 166 4.33 -17.73 6.88
C PHE A 166 5.73 -18.17 6.44
N SER A 167 6.71 -17.27 6.42
CA SER A 167 8.10 -17.60 6.11
C SER A 167 8.65 -18.62 7.12
N VAL A 168 8.44 -18.38 8.42
CA VAL A 168 8.86 -19.31 9.48
C VAL A 168 8.21 -20.69 9.32
N LEU A 169 6.90 -20.74 9.05
CA LEU A 169 6.18 -22.01 8.82
C LEU A 169 6.69 -22.75 7.57
N ALA A 170 6.95 -22.04 6.47
CA ALA A 170 7.51 -22.62 5.25
C ALA A 170 8.93 -23.16 5.48
N HIS A 171 9.75 -22.46 6.27
CA HIS A 171 11.08 -22.91 6.68
C HIS A 171 11.01 -24.18 7.53
N ALA A 172 10.10 -24.26 8.52
CA ALA A 172 9.94 -25.45 9.36
C ALA A 172 9.61 -26.71 8.53
N LYS A 173 8.77 -26.58 7.50
CA LYS A 173 8.42 -27.70 6.59
C LYS A 173 9.62 -28.26 5.80
N ARG A 174 10.68 -27.46 5.59
CA ARG A 174 11.89 -27.90 4.85
C ARG A 174 12.82 -28.79 5.69
N GLY A 175 12.69 -28.81 7.02
CA GLY A 175 13.56 -29.59 7.92
C GLY A 175 13.72 -31.06 7.49
N ASN A 176 12.66 -31.67 6.96
CA ASN A 176 12.68 -33.05 6.50
C ASN A 176 13.66 -33.33 5.34
N LYS A 177 14.01 -32.38 4.47
CA LYS A 177 14.82 -32.69 3.28
C LYS A 177 16.27 -33.04 3.64
N LEU A 178 16.84 -32.34 4.61
CA LEU A 178 18.18 -32.63 5.12
C LEU A 178 18.21 -33.97 5.86
N GLU A 179 17.17 -34.26 6.65
CA GLU A 179 17.01 -35.55 7.33
C GLU A 179 16.97 -36.70 6.32
N TRP A 180 16.18 -36.58 5.25
CA TRP A 180 16.13 -37.60 4.19
C TRP A 180 17.47 -37.78 3.46
N ALA A 181 18.21 -36.69 3.22
CA ALA A 181 19.54 -36.79 2.61
C ALA A 181 20.50 -37.61 3.50
N VAL A 182 20.49 -37.38 4.81
CA VAL A 182 21.29 -38.15 5.78
C VAL A 182 20.86 -39.62 5.81
N ILE A 183 19.56 -39.90 5.86
CA ILE A 183 19.02 -41.28 5.85
C ILE A 183 19.45 -42.03 4.59
N ILE A 184 19.39 -41.39 3.42
CA ILE A 184 19.81 -41.99 2.15
C ILE A 184 21.31 -42.28 2.14
N LEU A 185 22.14 -41.37 2.65
CA LEU A 185 23.59 -41.59 2.75
C LEU A 185 23.93 -42.80 3.64
N ILE A 186 23.30 -42.91 4.81
CA ILE A 186 23.46 -44.05 5.72
C ILE A 186 22.98 -45.35 5.04
N ALA A 187 21.85 -45.33 4.35
CA ALA A 187 21.32 -46.49 3.64
C ALA A 187 22.29 -46.98 2.55
N ILE A 188 22.89 -46.06 1.78
CA ILE A 188 23.91 -46.39 0.77
C ILE A 188 25.13 -47.05 1.43
N GLU A 189 25.61 -46.51 2.55
CA GLU A 189 26.76 -47.05 3.27
C GLU A 189 26.51 -48.49 3.78
N ILE A 190 25.31 -48.74 4.33
CA ILE A 190 24.90 -50.09 4.76
C ILE A 190 24.87 -51.05 3.58
N VAL A 191 24.30 -50.65 2.44
CA VAL A 191 24.22 -51.50 1.23
C VAL A 191 25.62 -51.82 0.71
N LEU A 192 26.52 -50.84 0.61
CA LEU A 192 27.89 -51.06 0.18
C LEU A 192 28.63 -52.02 1.12
N SER A 193 28.49 -51.83 2.43
CA SER A 193 29.10 -52.71 3.43
C SER A 193 28.59 -54.15 3.34
N LEU A 194 27.29 -54.35 3.09
CA LEU A 194 26.73 -55.68 2.88
C LEU A 194 27.26 -56.33 1.60
N ILE A 195 27.32 -55.60 0.48
CA ILE A 195 27.86 -56.11 -0.78
C ILE A 195 29.31 -56.53 -0.60
N GLU A 196 30.14 -55.68 0.02
CA GLU A 196 31.55 -55.99 0.29
C GLU A 196 31.68 -57.28 1.11
N LYS A 197 30.86 -57.43 2.17
CA LYS A 197 30.87 -58.62 3.02
C LYS A 197 30.44 -59.90 2.28
N PHE A 198 29.48 -59.82 1.36
CA PHE A 198 29.01 -60.96 0.56
C PHE A 198 29.94 -61.32 -0.60
N VAL A 199 30.68 -60.36 -1.16
CA VAL A 199 31.66 -60.59 -2.24
C VAL A 199 33.01 -61.04 -1.69
N SER A 200 33.35 -60.67 -0.45
CA SER A 200 34.58 -61.06 0.23
C SER A 200 34.50 -62.43 0.93
N HIS A 201 33.45 -63.21 0.69
CA HIS A 201 33.27 -64.59 1.15
C HIS A 201 33.11 -65.53 -0.05
#